data_AF-A0A453C9E8-F1
#
_entry.id   AF-A0A453C9E8-F1
#
_cell.length_a   1.000
_cell.length_b   1.000
_cell.length_c   1.000
_cell.angle_alpha   90.00
_cell.angle_beta   90.00
_cell.angle_gamma   90.00
#
_symmetry.space_group_name_H-M   'P 1'
#
loop_
_entity.id
_entity.type
_entity.pdbx_description
1 polymer ?
#
loop_
_entity_poly.entity_id
_entity_poly.type
_entity_poly.pdbx_seq_one_letter_code
_entity_poly.pdbx_strand_id
1 'polypeptide(L)'
;MPSSHSATVTALAVSVGIQEGFRSATFATSVILACVVMHDAFGVRLHAGKQAEVLNQIVYELPIEHPLAETKPLREILGHTVPQVSSHALASIY
;
A
#
# COMPACT_ATOMS: atom_id res chain seq x y z
N MET A 1 1.13 1.23 -8.12
CA MET A 1 0.11 0.27 -8.60
C MET A 1 -0.66 -0.23 -7.38
N PRO A 2 -2.00 -0.22 -7.37
CA PRO A 2 -2.72 -0.99 -6.36
C PRO A 2 -2.31 -2.46 -6.52
N SER A 3 -1.98 -3.13 -5.42
CA SER A 3 -1.62 -4.55 -5.49
C SER A 3 -2.88 -5.36 -5.78
N SER A 4 -2.73 -6.47 -6.52
CA SER A 4 -3.82 -7.42 -6.76
C SER A 4 -4.55 -7.80 -5.47
N HIS A 5 -3.79 -7.97 -4.37
CA HIS A 5 -4.32 -8.19 -3.03
C HIS A 5 -5.32 -7.13 -2.56
N SER A 6 -5.04 -5.84 -2.74
CA SER A 6 -5.96 -4.75 -2.35
C SER A 6 -7.23 -4.75 -3.20
N ALA A 7 -7.13 -5.08 -4.50
CA ALA A 7 -8.30 -5.20 -5.38
C ALA A 7 -9.19 -6.38 -4.98
N THR A 8 -8.59 -7.54 -4.67
CA THR A 8 -9.32 -8.74 -4.26
C THR A 8 -10.10 -8.52 -2.96
N VAL A 9 -9.48 -7.95 -1.92
CA VAL A 9 -10.17 -7.74 -0.64
C VAL A 9 -11.24 -6.65 -0.73
N THR A 10 -11.05 -5.65 -1.58
CA THR A 10 -12.07 -4.63 -1.83
C THR A 10 -13.27 -5.24 -2.56
N ALA A 11 -13.01 -6.05 -3.60
CA ALA A 11 -14.06 -6.76 -4.33
C ALA A 11 -14.83 -7.73 -3.42
N LEU A 12 -14.13 -8.41 -2.51
CA LEU A 12 -14.75 -9.27 -1.49
C LEU A 12 -15.68 -8.45 -0.59
N ALA A 13 -15.21 -7.35 -0.01
CA ALA A 13 -16.03 -6.52 0.88
C ALA A 13 -17.28 -5.97 0.17
N VAL A 14 -17.13 -5.50 -1.08
CA VAL A 14 -18.26 -5.05 -1.91
C VAL A 14 -19.23 -6.20 -2.19
N SER A 15 -18.73 -7.38 -2.57
CA SER A 15 -19.55 -8.55 -2.87
C SER A 15 -20.35 -9.00 -1.64
N VAL A 16 -19.73 -9.03 -0.46
CA VAL A 16 -20.41 -9.38 0.79
C VAL A 16 -21.43 -8.32 1.17
N GLY A 17 -21.12 -7.03 0.99
CA GLY A 17 -22.08 -5.95 1.25
C GLY A 17 -23.33 -6.04 0.37
N ILE A 18 -23.18 -6.45 -0.90
CA ILE A 18 -24.30 -6.66 -1.83
C ILE A 18 -25.09 -7.94 -1.47
N GLN A 19 -24.42 -9.04 -1.13
CA GLN A 19 -25.07 -10.33 -0.92
C GLN A 19 -25.69 -10.52 0.47
N GLU A 20 -25.00 -10.07 1.52
CA GLU A 20 -25.39 -10.29 2.93
C GLU A 20 -25.83 -9.01 3.63
N GLY A 21 -25.67 -7.85 2.97
CA GLY A 21 -26.03 -6.54 3.49
C GLY A 21 -24.92 -5.90 4.33
N PHE A 22 -24.88 -4.57 4.32
CA PHE A 22 -23.88 -3.75 5.01
C PHE A 22 -23.93 -3.82 6.54
N ARG A 23 -25.00 -4.39 7.12
CA ARG A 23 -25.16 -4.56 8.58
C ARG A 23 -24.77 -5.97 9.07
N SER A 24 -24.34 -6.85 8.17
CA SER A 24 -23.95 -8.22 8.50
C SER A 24 -22.58 -8.27 9.19
N ALA A 25 -22.41 -9.27 10.06
CA ALA A 25 -21.12 -9.53 10.69
C ALA A 25 -20.04 -9.92 9.65
N THR A 26 -20.44 -10.60 8.58
CA THR A 26 -19.59 -11.00 7.45
C THR A 26 -19.11 -9.80 6.65
N PHE A 27 -19.96 -8.78 6.43
CA PHE A 27 -19.51 -7.54 5.83
C PHE A 27 -18.47 -6.85 6.72
N ALA A 28 -18.74 -6.72 8.01
CA ALA A 28 -17.78 -6.11 8.95
C ALA A 28 -16.42 -6.83 8.96
N THR A 29 -16.41 -8.16 8.98
CA THR A 29 -15.15 -8.93 8.93
C THR A 29 -14.42 -8.77 7.60
N SER A 30 -15.15 -8.73 6.48
CA SER A 30 -14.55 -8.52 5.15
C SER A 30 -13.90 -7.14 5.00
N VAL A 31 -14.50 -6.10 5.57
CA VAL A 31 -13.95 -4.74 5.60
C VAL A 31 -12.70 -4.68 6.46
N ILE A 32 -12.72 -5.28 7.66
CA ILE A 32 -11.54 -5.34 8.54
C ILE A 32 -10.39 -6.05 7.84
N LEU A 33 -10.67 -7.18 7.16
CA LEU A 33 -9.67 -7.90 6.37
C LEU A 33 -9.09 -7.00 5.27
N ALA A 34 -9.94 -6.25 4.56
CA ALA A 34 -9.49 -5.32 3.53
C ALA A 34 -8.58 -4.23 4.11
N CYS A 35 -8.92 -3.67 5.27
CA CYS A 35 -8.09 -2.69 5.98
C CYS A 35 -6.73 -3.27 6.37
N VAL A 36 -6.68 -4.48 6.95
CA VAL A 36 -5.42 -5.15 7.34
C VAL A 36 -4.52 -5.36 6.13
N VAL A 37 -5.06 -5.89 5.03
CA VAL A 37 -4.28 -6.14 3.81
C VAL A 37 -3.77 -4.84 3.18
N MET A 38 -4.58 -3.78 3.17
CA MET A 38 -4.13 -2.48 2.67
C MET A 38 -3.05 -1.86 3.56
N HIS A 39 -3.16 -2.01 4.88
CA HIS A 39 -2.18 -1.53 5.83
C HIS A 39 -0.84 -2.26 5.70
N ASP A 40 -0.87 -3.58 5.62
CA ASP A 40 0.34 -4.40 5.43
C ASP A 40 1.06 -4.05 4.11
N ALA A 41 0.29 -3.95 3.01
CA ALA A 41 0.83 -3.54 1.73
C ALA A 41 1.43 -2.13 1.74
N PHE A 42 0.90 -1.22 2.56
CA PHE A 42 1.48 0.11 2.75
C PHE A 42 2.81 0.05 3.52
N GLY A 43 2.88 -0.75 4.58
CA GLY A 43 4.09 -0.94 5.38
C GLY A 43 5.27 -1.46 4.54
N VAL A 44 5.05 -2.47 3.70
CA VAL A 44 6.09 -3.00 2.81
C VAL A 44 6.57 -1.94 1.82
N ARG A 45 5.65 -1.18 1.20
CA ARG A 45 6.01 -0.10 0.27
C ARG A 45 6.85 0.97 0.96
N LEU A 46 6.48 1.37 2.18
CA LEU A 46 7.23 2.37 2.94
C LEU A 46 8.66 1.92 3.24
N HIS A 47 8.84 0.68 3.71
CA HIS A 47 10.18 0.13 3.98
C HIS A 47 11.01 0.00 2.70
N ALA A 48 10.41 -0.49 1.61
CA ALA A 48 11.09 -0.58 0.31
C ALA A 48 11.51 0.81 -0.21
N GLY A 49 10.69 1.84 0.00
CA GLY A 49 11.02 3.23 -0.34
C GLY A 49 12.21 3.75 0.47
N LYS A 50 12.24 3.51 1.78
CA LYS A 50 13.38 3.88 2.65
C LYS A 50 14.66 3.13 2.26
N GLN A 51 14.55 1.86 1.90
CA GLN A 51 15.70 1.09 1.42
C GLN A 51 16.20 1.61 0.08
N ALA A 52 15.31 2.00 -0.83
CA ALA A 52 15.67 2.62 -2.10
C ALA A 52 16.43 3.93 -1.92
N GLU A 53 16.01 4.78 -0.97
CA GLU A 53 16.69 6.03 -0.60
C GLU A 53 18.12 5.78 -0.11
N VAL A 54 18.29 4.88 0.87
CA VAL A 54 19.62 4.51 1.39
C VAL A 54 20.51 3.92 0.28
N LEU A 55 19.95 3.08 -0.60
CA LEU A 55 20.70 2.48 -1.69
C LEU A 55 21.11 3.51 -2.75
N ASN A 56 20.25 4.48 -3.08
CA ASN A 56 20.59 5.58 -3.98
C ASN A 56 21.74 6.44 -3.40
N GLN A 57 21.74 6.69 -2.09
CA GLN A 57 22.84 7.41 -1.44
C GLN A 57 24.15 6.63 -1.52
N ILE A 58 24.14 5.32 -1.24
CA ILE A 58 25.33 4.48 -1.37
C ILE A 58 25.86 4.51 -2.82
N VAL A 59 24.97 4.40 -3.81
CA VAL A 59 25.36 4.43 -5.23
C VAL A 59 25.99 5.76 -5.62
N TYR A 60 25.46 6.87 -5.09
CA TYR A 60 26.00 8.21 -5.34
C TYR A 60 27.42 8.41 -4.79
N GLU A 61 27.75 7.75 -3.68
CA GLU A 61 29.08 7.82 -3.05
C GLU A 61 30.13 6.90 -3.72
N LEU A 62 29.74 6.07 -4.69
CA LEU A 62 30.67 5.18 -5.38
C LEU A 62 31.61 5.95 -6.34
N PRO A 63 32.86 5.46 -6.53
CA PRO A 63 33.76 6.00 -7.54
C PRO A 63 33.13 5.94 -8.95
N ILE A 64 33.46 6.92 -9.80
CA ILE A 64 32.92 7.02 -11.17
C ILE A 64 33.26 5.78 -12.02
N GLU A 65 34.36 5.10 -11.71
CA GLU A 65 34.81 3.86 -12.37
C GLU A 65 34.00 2.63 -11.96
N HIS A 66 33.17 2.73 -10.92
CA HIS A 66 32.39 1.61 -10.41
C HIS A 66 31.24 1.29 -11.38
N PRO A 67 31.01 0.01 -11.74
CA PRO A 67 29.98 -0.39 -12.70
C PRO A 67 28.55 0.04 -12.35
N LEU A 68 28.32 0.39 -11.09
CA LEU A 68 27.03 0.83 -10.55
C LEU A 68 26.90 2.37 -10.47
N ALA A 69 27.94 3.15 -10.78
CA ALA A 69 27.87 4.61 -10.71
C ALA A 69 26.89 5.21 -11.75
N GLU A 70 26.64 4.51 -12.86
CA GLU A 70 25.65 4.92 -13.87
C GLU A 70 24.27 4.27 -13.68
N THR A 71 24.03 3.54 -12.58
CA THR A 71 22.74 2.88 -12.39
C THR A 71 21.63 3.91 -12.19
N LYS A 72 20.50 3.72 -12.89
CA LYS A 72 19.34 4.59 -12.73
C LYS A 72 18.86 4.56 -11.26
N PRO A 73 18.65 5.73 -10.62
CA PRO A 73 18.21 5.77 -9.23
C PRO A 73 16.85 5.10 -9.07
N LEU A 74 16.72 4.38 -7.97
CA LEU A 74 15.47 3.75 -7.58
C LEU A 74 14.43 4.81 -7.24
N ARG A 75 13.17 4.48 -7.47
CA ARG A 75 12.05 5.39 -7.22
C ARG A 75 11.85 5.52 -5.71
N GLU A 76 12.31 6.62 -5.15
CA GLU A 76 12.04 6.97 -3.76
C GLU A 76 10.56 7.33 -3.58
N ILE A 77 10.01 7.00 -2.42
CA ILE A 77 8.69 7.52 -2.04
C ILE A 77 8.91 8.97 -1.61
N LEU A 78 9.00 9.86 -2.59
CA LEU A 78 9.01 11.29 -2.35
C LEU A 78 7.66 11.65 -1.73
N GLY A 79 7.68 12.14 -0.49
CA GLY A 79 6.51 12.42 0.31
C GLY A 79 5.53 13.35 -0.38
N HIS A 80 4.46 12.78 -0.94
CA HIS A 80 3.15 13.39 -0.93
C HIS A 80 2.17 12.38 -0.34
N THR A 81 1.90 12.57 0.94
CA THR A 81 0.92 11.86 1.75
C THR A 81 -0.40 11.75 1.01
N VAL A 82 -0.87 10.54 0.72
CA VAL A 82 -2.31 10.28 0.63
C VAL A 82 -2.62 8.82 0.96
N PRO A 83 -2.78 8.49 2.25
CA PRO A 83 -3.73 7.47 2.63
C PRO A 83 -5.12 8.14 2.71
N GLN A 84 -5.76 8.36 1.56
CA GLN A 84 -7.21 8.65 1.46
C GLN A 84 -8.05 7.39 1.76
N VAL A 85 -7.60 6.51 2.66
CA VAL A 85 -8.20 5.19 2.89
C VAL A 85 -8.64 5.00 4.34
N SER A 86 -8.83 6.09 5.10
CA SER A 86 -9.43 6.02 6.44
C SER A 86 -10.87 6.53 6.49
N SER A 87 -11.35 7.31 5.51
CA SER A 87 -12.65 7.97 5.60
C SER A 87 -13.86 7.12 5.20
N HIS A 88 -13.66 5.98 4.52
CA HIS A 88 -14.79 5.17 4.02
C HIS A 88 -15.32 4.13 5.03
N ALA A 89 -14.58 3.83 6.10
CA ALA A 89 -15.03 2.86 7.11
C ALA A 89 -16.04 3.43 8.11
N LEU A 90 -16.04 4.76 8.33
CA LEU A 90 -16.91 5.41 9.32
C LEU A 90 -18.32 5.76 8.80
N ALA A 91 -18.53 5.76 7.48
CA ALA A 91 -19.83 6.06 6.88
C ALA A 91 -20.78 4.85 6.81
N SER A 92 -20.33 3.65 7.18
CA SER A 92 -21.13 2.42 7.06
C SER A 92 -21.89 2.04 8.35
N ILE A 93 -21.87 2.91 9.37
CA ILE A 93 -22.46 2.65 10.70
C ILE A 93 -23.69 3.55 10.98
N TYR A 94 -24.07 4.45 10.07
CA TYR A 94 -25.31 5.24 10.17
C TYR A 94 -26.30 4.90 9.07
#